data_AF-A0A7S4VJ73-F1
#
_entry.id   AF-A0A7S4VJ73-F1
#
_cell.length_a   1.000
_cell.length_b   1.000
_cell.length_c   1.000
_cell.angle_alpha   90.00
_cell.angle_beta   90.00
_cell.angle_gamma   90.00
#
_symmetry.space_group_name_H-M   'P 1'
#
loop_
_entity.id
_entity.type
_entity.pdbx_description
1 polymer ?
#
loop_
_entity_poly.entity_id
_entity_poly.type
_entity_poly.pdbx_seq_one_letter_code
_entity_poly.pdbx_strand_id
1 'polypeptide(L)'
;AFGLKQRCRQGLPGGGDRATLELGRGLPPTGGMAPVLPALLVPGLASMGGLCPGRMQRPQPLAPCRQSMLAPTARGCGPVGTGGAWSGSDHAVGAALALVSILLVVASTATGCEAATGRALSPDSGDDYEFTGCEGYWAPAGTCVPLGPQRPGGSPHATNKDCPQWRMDPHWTGRSEFLSRLIAIEEVVKEADVEVGPMTREELKERGLGEVAWVNLQRFKGLAPSRLEAKKFVGNAEFIDANRTEGQCWPDGYSWYYIQKHDVVPSKRFKRFVEAFDVEAFRAAVRKLSHPEN
;
A
#
# COMPACT_ATOMS: atom_id res chain seq x y z
N ALA A 1 26.91 39.33 -4.14
CA ALA A 1 26.83 39.49 -5.60
C ALA A 1 26.11 38.27 -6.19
N PHE A 2 25.03 38.50 -6.95
CA PHE A 2 24.19 37.57 -7.76
C PHE A 2 23.70 36.27 -7.06
N GLY A 3 22.42 36.01 -6.77
CA GLY A 3 21.15 36.60 -7.23
C GLY A 3 20.59 35.85 -8.44
N LEU A 4 19.74 34.83 -8.24
CA LEU A 4 18.80 34.32 -9.26
C LEU A 4 17.64 33.56 -8.61
N LYS A 5 16.56 34.31 -8.29
CA LYS A 5 15.20 33.79 -8.09
C LYS A 5 14.57 33.65 -9.48
N GLN A 6 14.21 32.44 -9.90
CA GLN A 6 13.35 32.26 -11.06
C GLN A 6 11.88 32.24 -10.62
N ARG A 7 11.16 33.31 -11.01
CA ARG A 7 9.71 33.41 -10.96
C ARG A 7 9.15 32.77 -12.23
N CYS A 8 8.31 31.75 -12.10
CA CYS A 8 7.38 31.38 -13.17
C CYS A 8 6.11 32.21 -12.99
N ARG A 9 6.00 33.28 -13.78
CA ARG A 9 4.72 33.91 -14.12
C ARG A 9 4.04 33.02 -15.15
N GLN A 10 2.85 32.51 -14.85
CA GLN A 10 1.89 32.12 -15.88
C GLN A 10 0.65 33.00 -15.72
N GLY A 11 0.32 33.69 -16.80
CA GLY A 11 -0.86 34.53 -16.90
C GLY A 11 -2.12 33.68 -17.04
N LEU A 12 -3.17 34.09 -16.33
CA LEU A 12 -4.54 33.63 -16.53
C LEU A 12 -5.28 34.74 -17.27
N PRO A 13 -6.01 34.43 -18.37
CA PRO A 13 -7.10 35.29 -18.82
C PRO A 13 -8.34 35.05 -17.95
N GLY A 14 -8.96 36.15 -17.52
CA GLY A 14 -10.19 36.18 -16.74
C GLY A 14 -11.47 36.03 -17.57
N GLY A 15 -12.57 35.90 -16.82
CA GLY A 15 -13.97 35.82 -17.26
C GLY A 15 -14.71 34.93 -16.25
N GLY A 16 -15.48 35.48 -15.31
CA GLY A 16 -16.94 35.68 -15.44
C GLY A 16 -17.63 34.30 -15.33
N ASP A 17 -18.45 33.94 -14.34
CA ASP A 17 -19.47 34.70 -13.64
C ASP A 17 -19.78 34.11 -12.25
N ARG A 18 -20.21 34.99 -11.35
CA ARG A 18 -20.87 34.66 -10.08
C ARG A 18 -22.28 34.13 -10.37
N ALA A 19 -22.54 32.87 -10.07
CA ALA A 19 -23.89 32.37 -9.87
C ALA A 19 -24.12 32.12 -8.37
N THR A 20 -24.84 33.04 -7.76
CA THR A 20 -25.45 32.90 -6.43
C THR A 20 -26.62 31.92 -6.59
N LEU A 21 -26.53 30.73 -5.99
CA LEU A 21 -27.65 29.79 -5.90
C LEU A 21 -28.22 29.86 -4.49
N GLU A 22 -29.40 30.45 -4.40
CA GLU A 22 -30.19 30.60 -3.19
C GLU A 22 -30.70 29.27 -2.64
N LEU A 23 -30.84 29.25 -1.31
CA LEU A 23 -31.55 28.24 -0.55
C LEU A 23 -33.02 28.15 -0.99
N GLY A 24 -33.41 26.99 -1.50
CA GLY A 24 -34.81 26.58 -1.62
C GLY A 24 -35.16 25.48 -0.63
N ARG A 25 -35.79 25.85 0.49
CA ARG A 25 -36.51 24.95 1.39
C ARG A 25 -37.69 24.31 0.66
N GLY A 26 -37.95 23.02 0.87
CA GLY A 26 -39.19 22.38 0.43
C GLY A 26 -39.24 20.88 0.67
N LEU A 27 -39.50 20.47 1.92
CA LEU A 27 -40.04 19.14 2.22
C LEU A 27 -41.57 19.19 2.12
N PRO A 28 -42.19 18.22 1.44
CA PRO A 28 -43.51 17.73 1.82
C PRO A 28 -43.51 16.21 2.09
N PRO A 29 -44.60 15.69 2.69
CA PRO A 29 -44.52 14.67 3.74
C PRO A 29 -44.69 13.23 3.26
N THR A 30 -44.35 12.35 4.21
CA THR A 30 -44.69 10.92 4.30
C THR A 30 -46.11 10.58 3.87
N GLY A 31 -46.25 9.54 3.04
CA GLY A 31 -47.52 8.88 2.80
C GLY A 31 -47.41 7.65 1.89
N GLY A 32 -47.89 6.51 2.39
CA GLY A 32 -48.52 5.49 1.54
C GLY A 32 -47.72 4.20 1.31
N MET A 33 -47.92 3.21 2.20
CA MET A 33 -47.81 1.80 1.85
C MET A 33 -48.90 1.41 0.84
N ALA A 34 -48.54 0.65 -0.21
CA ALA A 34 -49.35 -0.44 -0.75
C ALA A 34 -48.50 -1.32 -1.70
N PRO A 35 -48.56 -2.65 -1.58
CA PRO A 35 -47.93 -3.58 -2.52
C PRO A 35 -48.90 -3.93 -3.65
N VAL A 36 -48.45 -3.90 -4.90
CA VAL A 36 -49.18 -4.51 -6.04
C VAL A 36 -48.21 -5.33 -6.89
N LEU A 37 -48.74 -6.51 -7.22
CA LEU A 37 -48.20 -7.73 -7.83
C LEU A 37 -47.55 -7.60 -9.22
N PRO A 38 -46.87 -8.67 -9.70
CA PRO A 38 -46.07 -8.66 -10.92
C PRO A 38 -46.91 -8.86 -12.18
N ALA A 39 -46.49 -8.24 -13.29
CA ALA A 39 -47.00 -8.53 -14.62
C ALA A 39 -45.88 -9.10 -15.51
N LEU A 40 -46.19 -10.27 -16.05
CA LEU A 40 -45.44 -11.08 -17.00
C LEU A 40 -45.42 -10.46 -18.41
N LEU A 41 -44.34 -10.80 -19.15
CA LEU A 41 -44.25 -11.06 -20.60
C LEU A 41 -44.65 -9.95 -21.61
N VAL A 42 -43.73 -9.62 -22.52
CA VAL A 42 -43.78 -10.01 -23.95
C VAL A 42 -42.41 -9.69 -24.62
N PRO A 43 -41.87 -10.59 -25.47
CA PRO A 43 -40.66 -10.34 -26.25
C PRO A 43 -40.93 -9.54 -27.53
N GLY A 44 -40.07 -8.57 -27.85
CA GLY A 44 -40.11 -7.79 -29.08
C GLY A 44 -38.82 -7.90 -29.87
N LEU A 45 -38.86 -8.71 -30.93
CA LEU A 45 -37.88 -8.76 -32.02
C LEU A 45 -38.00 -7.49 -32.90
N ALA A 46 -36.91 -6.77 -33.09
CA ALA A 46 -36.69 -5.85 -34.23
C ALA A 46 -35.16 -5.76 -34.45
N SER A 47 -34.62 -6.47 -35.43
CA SER A 47 -34.43 -6.06 -36.83
C SER A 47 -33.28 -5.08 -37.05
N MET A 48 -32.16 -5.67 -37.50
CA MET A 48 -31.24 -5.24 -38.56
C MET A 48 -31.26 -3.75 -38.98
N GLY A 49 -30.12 -3.10 -38.75
CA GLY A 49 -29.71 -1.88 -39.46
C GLY A 49 -28.18 -1.79 -39.45
N GLY A 50 -27.57 -2.12 -40.59
CA GLY A 50 -26.12 -1.97 -40.82
C GLY A 50 -25.71 -0.56 -41.24
N LEU A 51 -24.42 -0.45 -41.61
CA LEU A 51 -23.65 0.74 -42.07
C LEU A 51 -23.02 1.55 -40.91
N CYS A 52 -21.73 1.90 -40.84
CA CYS A 52 -20.52 1.77 -41.67
C CYS A 52 -19.28 1.97 -40.75
N PRO A 53 -18.07 1.51 -41.14
CA PRO A 53 -16.89 1.58 -40.28
C PRO A 53 -16.23 2.98 -40.31
N GLY A 54 -16.31 3.69 -39.18
CA GLY A 54 -15.52 4.89 -38.92
C GLY A 54 -14.09 4.54 -38.50
N ARG A 55 -13.14 4.78 -39.41
CA ARG A 55 -11.69 4.62 -39.22
C ARG A 55 -11.19 5.67 -38.22
N MET A 56 -11.21 5.35 -36.91
CA MET A 56 -10.53 6.19 -35.90
C MET A 56 -9.01 6.03 -36.01
N GLN A 57 -8.34 7.16 -36.24
CA GLN A 57 -6.88 7.27 -36.20
C GLN A 57 -6.38 6.95 -34.79
N ARG A 58 -5.37 6.07 -34.71
CA ARG A 58 -4.66 5.78 -33.47
C ARG A 58 -3.90 7.04 -33.01
N PRO A 59 -4.10 7.54 -31.78
CA PRO A 59 -3.14 8.45 -31.19
C PRO A 59 -1.80 7.70 -31.00
N GLN A 60 -0.72 8.33 -31.44
CA GLN A 60 0.63 7.80 -31.26
C GLN A 60 0.98 7.73 -29.77
N PRO A 61 1.70 6.69 -29.31
CA PRO A 61 2.19 6.66 -27.95
C PRO A 61 3.25 7.75 -27.76
N LEU A 62 3.03 8.60 -26.75
CA LEU A 62 4.07 9.47 -26.21
C LEU A 62 5.20 8.58 -25.68
N ALA A 63 6.42 8.85 -26.15
CA ALA A 63 7.62 8.12 -25.79
C ALA A 63 7.87 8.16 -24.26
N PRO A 64 8.38 7.07 -23.66
CA PRO A 64 8.77 7.09 -22.26
C PRO A 64 9.99 7.99 -22.03
N CYS A 65 9.90 8.86 -21.03
CA CYS A 65 11.04 9.60 -20.48
C CYS A 65 12.09 8.59 -19.98
N ARG A 66 13.16 8.45 -20.75
CA ARG A 66 14.35 7.67 -20.40
C ARG A 66 15.12 8.46 -19.32
N GLN A 67 14.95 8.13 -18.04
CA GLN A 67 15.87 8.60 -17.02
C GLN A 67 17.15 7.78 -17.08
N SER A 68 18.22 8.44 -17.50
CA SER A 68 19.59 7.93 -17.51
C SER A 68 20.13 8.00 -16.08
N MET A 69 20.30 6.85 -15.41
CA MET A 69 21.10 6.79 -14.17
C MET A 69 22.57 6.63 -14.56
N LEU A 70 23.32 7.73 -14.46
CA LEU A 70 24.78 7.70 -14.42
C LEU A 70 25.21 7.42 -12.98
N ALA A 71 25.89 6.30 -12.76
CA ALA A 71 26.57 5.98 -11.52
C ALA A 71 27.77 6.91 -11.29
N PRO A 72 27.98 7.46 -10.08
CA PRO A 72 29.26 8.03 -9.72
C PRO A 72 30.20 6.92 -9.21
N THR A 73 31.34 6.84 -9.88
CA THR A 73 32.51 6.06 -9.54
C THR A 73 33.07 6.45 -8.18
N ALA A 74 33.31 5.44 -7.34
CA ALA A 74 34.08 5.57 -6.12
C ALA A 74 35.54 5.95 -6.43
N ARG A 75 36.05 7.01 -5.79
CA ARG A 75 37.49 7.23 -5.62
C ARG A 75 37.79 7.32 -4.13
N GLY A 76 38.67 6.43 -3.70
CA GLY A 76 39.12 6.31 -2.34
C GLY A 76 40.13 7.38 -1.92
N CYS A 77 40.25 7.49 -0.60
CA CYS A 77 41.37 8.08 0.11
C CYS A 77 41.71 7.12 1.26
N GLY A 78 42.94 6.62 1.30
CA GLY A 78 43.63 6.34 2.57
C GLY A 78 44.67 7.45 2.80
N PRO A 79 45.64 7.31 3.73
CA PRO A 79 45.68 6.53 4.97
C PRO A 79 46.18 7.38 6.18
N VAL A 80 46.44 6.71 7.31
CA VAL A 80 47.43 7.02 8.39
C VAL A 80 46.98 7.87 9.60
N GLY A 81 47.33 7.35 10.80
CA GLY A 81 47.68 8.13 12.00
C GLY A 81 47.05 7.62 13.29
N THR A 82 47.57 6.55 13.92
CA THR A 82 48.48 6.54 15.09
C THR A 82 47.98 7.19 16.38
N GLY A 83 47.96 6.38 17.44
CA GLY A 83 48.45 6.79 18.77
C GLY A 83 47.40 7.19 19.80
N GLY A 84 47.40 6.51 20.95
CA GLY A 84 46.67 6.98 22.14
C GLY A 84 46.32 5.87 23.12
N ALA A 85 47.33 5.33 23.80
CA ALA A 85 47.14 4.68 25.09
C ALA A 85 46.58 5.68 26.12
N TRP A 86 45.83 5.21 27.13
CA TRP A 86 45.63 5.67 28.52
C TRP A 86 44.62 4.67 29.13
N SER A 87 44.99 3.70 29.98
CA SER A 87 45.34 3.78 31.41
C SER A 87 44.30 4.51 32.26
N GLY A 88 43.56 3.78 33.12
CA GLY A 88 42.89 4.38 34.28
C GLY A 88 41.67 3.65 34.84
N SER A 89 41.93 2.64 35.68
CA SER A 89 41.33 2.45 37.02
C SER A 89 39.82 2.16 37.21
N ASP A 90 39.57 0.91 37.61
CA ASP A 90 38.82 0.46 38.79
C ASP A 90 37.93 1.45 39.55
N HIS A 91 36.63 1.12 39.66
CA HIS A 91 35.79 1.22 40.86
C HIS A 91 34.56 0.32 40.64
N ALA A 92 34.41 -0.77 41.39
CA ALA A 92 33.69 -0.85 42.66
C ALA A 92 32.37 -1.62 42.51
N VAL A 93 32.51 -2.90 42.87
CA VAL A 93 31.54 -3.84 43.42
C VAL A 93 30.34 -3.18 44.12
N GLY A 94 29.13 -3.56 43.75
CA GLY A 94 27.88 -3.18 44.41
C GLY A 94 26.82 -4.27 44.26
N ALA A 95 27.00 -5.35 45.02
CA ALA A 95 26.03 -6.42 45.18
C ALA A 95 24.84 -5.94 46.03
N ALA A 96 23.61 -6.14 45.56
CA ALA A 96 22.43 -6.19 46.42
C ALA A 96 21.44 -7.21 45.86
N LEU A 97 21.43 -8.36 46.52
CA LEU A 97 20.47 -9.45 46.39
C LEU A 97 19.07 -8.98 46.78
N ALA A 98 18.08 -9.27 45.94
CA ALA A 98 16.70 -9.45 46.37
C ALA A 98 16.13 -10.69 45.66
N LEU A 99 16.37 -11.83 46.31
CA LEU A 99 15.69 -13.09 46.07
C LEU A 99 14.22 -12.94 46.49
N VAL A 100 13.30 -12.99 45.53
CA VAL A 100 11.91 -13.40 45.82
C VAL A 100 11.61 -14.60 44.96
N SER A 101 11.78 -15.76 45.58
CA SER A 101 11.35 -17.06 45.08
C SER A 101 9.83 -17.15 45.15
N ILE A 102 9.16 -17.19 44.00
CA ILE A 102 7.82 -17.76 43.90
C ILE A 102 7.91 -18.95 42.94
N LEU A 103 8.17 -20.11 43.55
CA LEU A 103 7.90 -21.42 42.99
C LEU A 103 6.38 -21.61 42.94
N LEU A 104 5.81 -21.67 41.74
CA LEU A 104 4.54 -22.34 41.50
C LEU A 104 4.77 -23.45 40.48
N VAL A 105 5.08 -24.62 41.05
CA VAL A 105 5.08 -25.91 40.37
C VAL A 105 3.62 -26.32 40.23
N VAL A 106 3.12 -26.37 39.00
CA VAL A 106 1.99 -27.24 38.66
C VAL A 106 2.49 -28.19 37.58
N ALA A 107 2.86 -29.38 38.03
CA ALA A 107 3.23 -30.50 37.21
C ALA A 107 2.01 -31.38 36.90
N SER A 108 2.11 -32.08 35.76
CA SER A 108 1.37 -33.30 35.38
C SER A 108 0.03 -33.02 34.68
N THR A 109 -0.31 -33.63 33.53
CA THR A 109 -0.01 -34.98 33.04
C THR A 109 -0.13 -35.12 31.51
N ALA A 110 0.73 -35.98 30.96
CA ALA A 110 0.49 -36.98 29.91
C ALA A 110 0.08 -36.55 28.49
N THR A 111 0.95 -36.71 27.50
CA THR A 111 1.15 -37.93 26.67
C THR A 111 -0.02 -38.23 25.72
N GLY A 112 0.07 -37.66 24.52
CA GLY A 112 -0.69 -38.06 23.34
C GLY A 112 0.23 -38.03 22.13
N CYS A 113 0.92 -39.14 21.88
CA CYS A 113 1.79 -39.35 20.74
C CYS A 113 0.91 -39.77 19.56
N GLU A 114 0.55 -38.83 18.68
CA GLU A 114 0.08 -39.18 17.34
C GLU A 114 1.16 -38.82 16.33
N ALA A 115 1.76 -39.87 15.78
CA ALA A 115 2.67 -39.82 14.65
C ALA A 115 1.92 -39.31 13.41
N ALA A 116 1.98 -38.01 13.17
CA ALA A 116 1.63 -37.44 11.88
C ALA A 116 2.79 -37.67 10.89
N THR A 117 2.82 -38.85 10.28
CA THR A 117 3.48 -39.08 8.99
C THR A 117 2.70 -38.32 7.92
N GLY A 118 3.03 -37.04 7.74
CA GLY A 118 2.33 -36.17 6.80
C GLY A 118 3.27 -35.16 6.15
N ARG A 119 3.90 -35.61 5.05
CA ARG A 119 4.56 -34.79 4.02
C ARG A 119 5.51 -33.70 4.52
N ALA A 120 6.80 -34.02 4.44
CA ALA A 120 7.82 -33.01 4.16
C ALA A 120 7.33 -32.16 2.98
N LEU A 121 6.91 -30.92 3.27
CA LEU A 121 6.73 -29.89 2.27
C LEU A 121 8.07 -29.79 1.55
N SER A 122 8.06 -30.10 0.26
CA SER A 122 9.20 -29.85 -0.61
C SER A 122 9.68 -28.42 -0.34
N PRO A 123 10.99 -28.20 -0.12
CA PRO A 123 11.51 -26.85 -0.14
C PRO A 123 11.18 -26.30 -1.51
N ASP A 124 10.23 -25.37 -1.53
CA ASP A 124 9.77 -24.61 -2.68
C ASP A 124 10.95 -23.76 -3.17
N SER A 125 11.86 -24.41 -3.88
CA SER A 125 13.08 -23.88 -4.46
C SER A 125 12.75 -23.12 -5.75
N GLY A 126 11.93 -22.09 -5.61
CA GLY A 126 11.51 -21.22 -6.68
C GLY A 126 11.00 -19.91 -6.09
N ASP A 127 11.46 -18.79 -6.64
CA ASP A 127 10.88 -17.47 -6.43
C ASP A 127 11.37 -16.67 -5.21
N ASP A 128 12.69 -16.61 -5.03
CA ASP A 128 13.36 -15.40 -4.53
C ASP A 128 13.41 -14.33 -5.64
N TYR A 129 12.28 -14.11 -6.33
CA TYR A 129 12.13 -12.90 -7.14
C TYR A 129 11.92 -11.76 -6.15
N GLU A 130 13.03 -11.17 -5.72
CA GLU A 130 13.05 -10.00 -4.86
C GLU A 130 12.43 -8.83 -5.63
N PHE A 131 11.11 -8.72 -5.54
CA PHE A 131 10.37 -7.62 -6.12
C PHE A 131 10.81 -6.34 -5.41
N THR A 132 11.55 -5.50 -6.15
CA THR A 132 12.09 -4.22 -5.67
C THR A 132 11.13 -3.04 -5.87
N GLY A 133 9.95 -3.28 -6.45
CA GLY A 133 8.94 -2.26 -6.71
C GLY A 133 7.91 -2.07 -5.60
N CYS A 134 7.02 -1.10 -5.80
CA CYS A 134 5.82 -0.91 -4.98
C CYS A 134 4.84 -2.07 -5.18
N GLU A 135 4.30 -2.61 -4.09
CA GLU A 135 3.25 -3.61 -4.15
C GLU A 135 2.03 -3.05 -4.89
N GLY A 136 1.46 -3.81 -5.82
CA GLY A 136 0.39 -3.31 -6.70
C GLY A 136 0.87 -2.60 -7.98
N TYR A 137 2.17 -2.38 -8.16
CA TYR A 137 2.73 -1.88 -9.42
C TYR A 137 2.94 -3.02 -10.39
N TRP A 138 1.83 -3.46 -10.97
CA TRP A 138 1.86 -4.50 -11.99
C TRP A 138 2.08 -3.93 -13.38
N ALA A 139 2.19 -4.84 -14.34
CA ALA A 139 2.18 -4.49 -15.74
C ALA A 139 0.97 -3.59 -16.10
N PRO A 140 1.11 -2.76 -17.16
CA PRO A 140 0.08 -1.79 -17.54
C PRO A 140 -1.30 -2.43 -17.74
N ALA A 141 -2.36 -1.65 -17.53
CA ALA A 141 -3.74 -2.13 -17.68
C ALA A 141 -4.02 -2.73 -19.08
N GLY A 142 -3.41 -2.18 -20.14
CA GLY A 142 -3.51 -2.73 -21.49
C GLY A 142 -2.92 -4.14 -21.66
N THR A 143 -2.07 -4.57 -20.74
CA THR A 143 -1.49 -5.91 -20.67
C THR A 143 -2.32 -6.85 -19.81
N CYS A 144 -2.78 -6.38 -18.63
CA CYS A 144 -3.44 -7.25 -17.66
C CYS A 144 -4.95 -7.39 -17.87
N VAL A 145 -5.66 -6.31 -18.22
CA VAL A 145 -7.13 -6.33 -18.38
C VAL A 145 -7.60 -7.38 -19.42
N PRO A 146 -6.89 -7.62 -20.55
CA PRO A 146 -7.28 -8.67 -21.49
C PRO A 146 -7.29 -10.09 -20.90
N LEU A 147 -6.62 -10.34 -19.77
CA LEU A 147 -6.66 -11.64 -19.09
C LEU A 147 -7.97 -11.87 -18.33
N GLY A 148 -8.77 -10.83 -18.12
CA GLY A 148 -9.99 -10.86 -17.32
C GLY A 148 -9.73 -10.72 -15.81
N PRO A 149 -10.80 -10.73 -15.01
CA PRO A 149 -10.72 -10.53 -13.55
C PRO A 149 -10.53 -11.82 -12.76
N GLN A 150 -10.37 -12.98 -13.42
CA GLN A 150 -10.09 -14.27 -12.79
C GLN A 150 -8.65 -14.72 -13.07
N ARG A 151 -8.18 -15.70 -12.30
CA ARG A 151 -6.91 -16.39 -12.58
C ARG A 151 -6.99 -17.06 -13.97
N PRO A 152 -6.06 -16.78 -14.91
CA PRO A 152 -6.11 -17.36 -16.23
C PRO A 152 -5.67 -18.82 -16.15
N GLY A 153 -6.13 -19.65 -17.09
CA GLY A 153 -5.59 -21.00 -17.26
C GLY A 153 -4.16 -20.97 -17.81
N GLY A 154 -3.35 -21.97 -17.47
CA GLY A 154 -1.99 -22.13 -17.99
C GLY A 154 -0.92 -21.39 -17.17
N SER A 155 0.13 -20.94 -17.85
CA SER A 155 1.32 -20.32 -17.24
C SER A 155 1.50 -18.87 -17.69
N PRO A 156 2.08 -18.01 -16.83
CA PRO A 156 2.38 -16.63 -17.20
C PRO A 156 3.36 -16.52 -18.37
N HIS A 157 3.15 -15.52 -19.22
CA HIS A 157 4.08 -15.12 -20.28
C HIS A 157 4.99 -14.00 -19.81
N ALA A 158 6.14 -13.82 -20.47
CA ALA A 158 7.12 -12.78 -20.12
C ALA A 158 6.51 -11.36 -20.06
N THR A 159 5.49 -11.08 -20.86
CA THR A 159 4.83 -9.76 -20.92
C THR A 159 3.79 -9.56 -19.82
N ASN A 160 3.21 -10.63 -19.27
CA ASN A 160 2.08 -10.56 -18.34
C ASN A 160 2.33 -11.25 -17.00
N LYS A 161 3.53 -11.79 -16.77
CA LYS A 161 3.90 -12.51 -15.54
C LYS A 161 3.72 -11.71 -14.27
N ASP A 162 3.79 -10.38 -14.37
CA ASP A 162 3.65 -9.46 -13.24
C ASP A 162 2.19 -9.04 -13.03
N CYS A 163 1.24 -9.51 -13.85
CA CYS A 163 -0.17 -9.19 -13.70
C CYS A 163 -0.77 -9.84 -12.44
N PRO A 164 -1.66 -9.13 -11.71
CA PRO A 164 -2.20 -9.60 -10.43
C PRO A 164 -2.99 -10.91 -10.54
N GLN A 165 -3.58 -11.19 -11.71
CA GLN A 165 -4.37 -12.39 -11.95
C GLN A 165 -3.58 -13.68 -11.67
N TRP A 166 -2.27 -13.69 -11.91
CA TRP A 166 -1.41 -14.85 -11.65
C TRP A 166 -1.14 -15.10 -10.16
N ARG A 167 -1.44 -14.11 -9.32
CA ARG A 167 -1.27 -14.16 -7.86
C ARG A 167 -2.59 -14.39 -7.12
N MET A 168 -3.70 -14.60 -7.83
CA MET A 168 -5.00 -14.89 -7.20
C MET A 168 -5.01 -16.29 -6.60
N ASP A 169 -5.38 -16.39 -5.33
CA ASP A 169 -5.58 -17.65 -4.63
C ASP A 169 -6.76 -17.54 -3.64
N PRO A 170 -7.94 -18.10 -3.96
CA PRO A 170 -9.09 -18.06 -3.08
C PRO A 170 -8.89 -18.89 -1.79
N HIS A 171 -7.87 -19.75 -1.74
CA HIS A 171 -7.55 -20.59 -0.59
C HIS A 171 -6.36 -20.07 0.22
N TRP A 172 -5.99 -18.79 0.03
CA TRP A 172 -4.89 -18.17 0.78
C TRP A 172 -5.14 -18.17 2.31
N THR A 173 -4.41 -19.04 3.01
CA THR A 173 -4.38 -19.11 4.47
C THR A 173 -3.80 -17.86 5.12
N GLY A 174 -4.42 -17.36 6.19
CA GLY A 174 -3.97 -16.17 6.92
C GLY A 174 -4.44 -14.84 6.31
N ARG A 175 -5.18 -14.88 5.19
CA ARG A 175 -5.70 -13.69 4.51
C ARG A 175 -6.46 -12.73 5.43
N SER A 176 -7.35 -13.25 6.28
CA SER A 176 -8.17 -12.40 7.16
C SER A 176 -7.34 -11.62 8.17
N GLU A 177 -6.33 -12.28 8.76
CA GLU A 177 -5.43 -11.65 9.73
C GLU A 177 -4.57 -10.59 9.05
N PHE A 178 -3.95 -10.94 7.92
CA PHE A 178 -3.18 -10.00 7.11
C PHE A 178 -4.02 -8.78 6.71
N LEU A 179 -5.23 -9.00 6.18
CA LEU A 179 -6.11 -7.95 5.70
C LEU A 179 -6.55 -7.03 6.85
N SER A 180 -6.89 -7.59 8.01
CA SER A 180 -7.25 -6.81 9.20
C SER A 180 -6.11 -5.88 9.62
N ARG A 181 -4.86 -6.38 9.61
CA ARG A 181 -3.70 -5.58 9.98
C ARG A 181 -3.38 -4.51 8.94
N LEU A 182 -3.45 -4.84 7.65
CA LEU A 182 -3.26 -3.88 6.57
C LEU A 182 -4.30 -2.75 6.64
N ILE A 183 -5.58 -3.08 6.86
CA ILE A 183 -6.65 -2.07 7.02
C ILE A 183 -6.34 -1.15 8.20
N ALA A 184 -5.92 -1.70 9.34
CA ALA A 184 -5.59 -0.90 10.51
C ALA A 184 -4.41 0.07 10.25
N ILE A 185 -3.40 -0.35 9.47
CA ILE A 185 -2.33 0.56 9.01
C ILE A 185 -2.94 1.67 8.15
N GLU A 186 -3.69 1.31 7.11
CA GLU A 186 -4.27 2.27 6.16
C GLU A 186 -5.19 3.30 6.83
N GLU A 187 -5.95 2.89 7.85
CA GLU A 187 -6.82 3.78 8.65
C GLU A 187 -5.99 4.78 9.46
N VAL A 188 -4.95 4.34 10.17
CA VAL A 188 -4.08 5.22 10.95
C VAL A 188 -3.31 6.18 10.04
N VAL A 189 -2.89 5.74 8.84
CA VAL A 189 -2.28 6.64 7.85
C VAL A 189 -3.26 7.72 7.38
N LYS A 190 -4.52 7.37 7.14
CA LYS A 190 -5.55 8.34 6.73
C LYS A 190 -5.84 9.38 7.82
N GLU A 191 -5.83 8.96 9.08
CA GLU A 191 -5.91 9.87 10.23
C GLU A 191 -4.68 10.78 10.27
N ALA A 192 -3.47 10.21 10.18
CA ALA A 192 -2.22 10.95 10.18
C ALA A 192 -2.11 11.98 9.04
N ASP A 193 -2.58 11.64 7.82
CA ASP A 193 -2.61 12.55 6.66
C ASP A 193 -3.42 13.82 6.94
N VAL A 194 -4.51 13.70 7.70
CA VAL A 194 -5.38 14.83 8.06
C VAL A 194 -4.80 15.65 9.20
N GLU A 195 -4.33 14.99 10.26
CA GLU A 195 -3.94 15.66 11.51
C GLU A 195 -2.49 16.17 11.51
N VAL A 196 -1.57 15.43 10.89
CA VAL A 196 -0.12 15.67 10.94
C VAL A 196 0.44 15.99 9.56
N GLY A 197 -0.08 15.35 8.51
CA GLY A 197 0.47 15.39 7.17
C GLY A 197 1.68 14.44 6.97
N PRO A 198 2.29 14.45 5.78
CA PRO A 198 3.41 13.58 5.48
C PRO A 198 4.67 13.99 6.25
N MET A 199 5.44 13.01 6.72
CA MET A 199 6.69 13.24 7.43
C MET A 199 7.85 12.42 6.86
N THR A 200 9.03 13.03 6.89
CA THR A 200 10.30 12.39 6.56
C THR A 200 10.87 11.64 7.77
N ARG A 201 11.82 10.73 7.51
CA ARG A 201 12.50 10.00 8.58
C ARG A 201 13.31 10.93 9.50
N GLU A 202 13.88 11.98 8.92
CA GLU A 202 14.63 13.01 9.66
C GLU A 202 13.71 13.77 10.62
N GLU A 203 12.55 14.24 10.17
CA GLU A 203 11.56 14.90 11.01
C GLU A 203 11.03 13.99 12.13
N LEU A 204 10.80 12.71 11.82
CA LEU A 204 10.44 11.71 12.83
C LEU A 204 11.53 11.56 13.89
N LYS A 205 12.80 11.49 13.47
CA LYS A 205 13.94 11.38 14.37
C LYS A 205 14.07 12.62 15.28
N GLU A 206 13.92 13.81 14.72
CA GLU A 206 13.94 15.08 15.48
C GLU A 206 12.84 15.14 16.55
N ARG A 207 11.72 14.44 16.34
CA ARG A 207 10.61 14.33 17.29
C ARG A 207 10.70 13.14 18.24
N GLY A 208 11.82 12.42 18.23
CA GLY A 208 12.05 11.24 19.06
C GLY A 208 11.23 10.02 18.63
N LEU A 209 10.86 9.93 17.35
CA LEU A 209 10.06 8.86 16.75
C LEU A 209 10.82 8.13 15.63
N GLY A 210 12.15 8.26 15.57
CA GLY A 210 12.97 7.71 14.47
C GLY A 210 12.98 6.19 14.35
N GLU A 211 12.58 5.47 15.41
CA GLU A 211 12.44 4.01 15.45
C GLU A 211 11.01 3.53 15.19
N VAL A 212 10.03 4.44 15.10
CA VAL A 212 8.63 4.08 14.82
C VAL A 212 8.46 3.92 13.31
N ALA A 213 7.94 2.77 12.88
CA ALA A 213 7.56 2.56 11.49
C ALA A 213 6.46 3.56 11.09
N TRP A 214 6.66 4.24 9.97
CA TRP A 214 5.79 5.34 9.56
C TRP A 214 5.43 5.23 8.09
N VAL A 215 4.15 5.39 7.77
CA VAL A 215 3.63 5.35 6.41
C VAL A 215 2.94 6.67 6.12
N ASN A 216 3.30 7.29 5.00
CA ASN A 216 2.69 8.49 4.48
C ASN A 216 1.62 8.16 3.44
N LEU A 217 0.68 9.09 3.24
CA LEU A 217 -0.26 9.05 2.13
C LEU A 217 0.16 10.09 1.07
N GLN A 218 0.38 9.66 -0.16
CA GLN A 218 0.61 10.53 -1.30
C GLN A 218 -0.60 10.54 -2.22
N ARG A 219 -1.24 11.70 -2.40
CA ARG A 219 -2.39 11.87 -3.28
C ARG A 219 -1.97 12.37 -4.66
N PHE A 220 -2.60 11.85 -5.71
CA PHE A 220 -2.38 12.21 -7.10
C PHE A 220 -3.62 12.87 -7.71
N LYS A 221 -3.43 13.69 -8.74
CA LYS A 221 -4.52 14.37 -9.47
C LYS A 221 -5.36 13.43 -10.34
N GLY A 222 -4.95 12.18 -10.52
CA GLY A 222 -5.61 11.21 -11.39
C GLY A 222 -6.02 9.94 -10.64
N LEU A 223 -6.96 9.22 -11.24
CA LEU A 223 -7.41 7.93 -10.74
C LEU A 223 -6.54 6.80 -11.31
N ALA A 224 -6.11 5.87 -10.47
CA ALA A 224 -5.35 4.69 -10.85
C ALA A 224 -6.28 3.66 -11.52
N PRO A 225 -6.07 3.29 -12.79
CA PRO A 225 -6.92 2.33 -13.49
C PRO A 225 -6.81 0.94 -12.86
N SER A 226 -7.88 0.15 -12.84
CA SER A 226 -7.79 -1.25 -12.46
C SER A 226 -6.95 -2.04 -13.47
N ARG A 227 -6.22 -3.04 -12.99
CA ARG A 227 -5.48 -4.00 -13.83
C ARG A 227 -6.26 -5.31 -14.02
N LEU A 228 -7.45 -5.41 -13.41
CA LEU A 228 -8.35 -6.57 -13.47
C LEU A 228 -9.62 -6.29 -14.29
N GLU A 229 -10.19 -5.10 -14.15
CA GLU A 229 -11.48 -4.72 -14.76
C GLU A 229 -11.31 -3.50 -15.66
N ALA A 230 -11.81 -3.57 -16.89
CA ALA A 230 -11.80 -2.44 -17.82
C ALA A 230 -12.63 -1.27 -17.28
N LYS A 231 -12.17 -0.03 -17.52
CA LYS A 231 -12.86 1.23 -17.15
C LYS A 231 -13.09 1.43 -15.64
N LYS A 232 -12.53 0.58 -14.79
CA LYS A 232 -12.58 0.74 -13.34
C LYS A 232 -11.35 1.47 -12.83
N PHE A 233 -11.52 2.17 -11.72
CA PHE A 233 -10.44 2.84 -10.99
C PHE A 233 -10.41 2.35 -9.55
N VAL A 234 -9.21 2.32 -8.94
CA VAL A 234 -9.01 1.69 -7.62
C VAL A 234 -8.66 2.70 -6.52
N GLY A 235 -8.23 3.90 -6.89
CA GLY A 235 -7.94 4.98 -5.94
C GLY A 235 -7.23 6.12 -6.64
N ASN A 236 -6.88 7.17 -5.89
CA ASN A 236 -6.04 8.28 -6.37
C ASN A 236 -4.87 8.58 -5.43
N ALA A 237 -4.53 7.66 -4.53
CA ALA A 237 -3.46 7.83 -3.58
C ALA A 237 -2.58 6.58 -3.50
N GLU A 238 -1.45 6.73 -2.83
CA GLU A 238 -0.49 5.68 -2.54
C GLU A 238 -0.02 5.81 -1.09
N PHE A 239 0.09 4.67 -0.41
CA PHE A 239 0.73 4.54 0.88
C PHE A 239 2.23 4.34 0.65
N ILE A 240 3.07 5.09 1.36
CA ILE A 240 4.53 5.07 1.19
C ILE A 240 5.19 4.99 2.54
N ASP A 241 5.92 3.91 2.79
CA ASP A 241 6.83 3.79 3.93
C ASP A 241 7.88 4.91 3.91
N ALA A 242 7.96 5.66 5.00
CA ALA A 242 8.93 6.74 5.16
C ALA A 242 10.38 6.23 5.20
N ASN A 243 10.59 4.93 5.49
CA ASN A 243 11.91 4.32 5.49
C ASN A 243 12.37 3.95 4.06
N ARG A 244 13.02 4.91 3.38
CA ARG A 244 13.36 4.81 1.95
C ARG A 244 14.36 3.72 1.55
N THR A 245 15.10 3.11 2.48
CA THR A 245 16.12 2.11 2.13
C THR A 245 15.51 0.79 1.66
N GLU A 246 14.33 0.44 2.19
CA GLU A 246 13.58 -0.78 1.86
C GLU A 246 12.11 -0.47 1.55
N GLY A 247 11.78 0.80 1.29
CA GLY A 247 10.43 1.35 1.38
C GLY A 247 9.39 0.51 0.66
N GLN A 248 8.33 0.16 1.39
CA GLN A 248 7.12 -0.40 0.81
C GLN A 248 6.21 0.72 0.32
N CYS A 249 5.55 0.50 -0.81
CA CYS A 249 4.51 1.38 -1.30
C CYS A 249 3.38 0.55 -1.90
N TRP A 250 2.14 1.00 -1.78
CA TRP A 250 0.99 0.34 -2.35
C TRP A 250 -0.16 1.30 -2.64
N PRO A 251 -0.99 1.04 -3.67
CA PRO A 251 -2.06 1.95 -4.04
C PRO A 251 -3.18 1.97 -3.01
N ASP A 252 -3.84 3.12 -2.89
CA ASP A 252 -5.15 3.21 -2.26
C ASP A 252 -6.11 2.26 -2.98
N GLY A 253 -6.67 1.35 -2.20
CA GLY A 253 -7.50 0.24 -2.65
C GLY A 253 -6.83 -1.10 -2.87
N TYR A 254 -5.56 -1.25 -2.49
CA TYR A 254 -4.93 -2.57 -2.44
C TYR A 254 -5.70 -3.57 -1.56
N SER A 255 -6.04 -3.17 -0.33
CA SER A 255 -6.79 -3.96 0.66
C SER A 255 -8.19 -4.36 0.16
N TRP A 256 -9.05 -3.39 -0.16
CA TRP A 256 -10.45 -3.67 -0.49
C TRP A 256 -10.65 -4.21 -1.90
N TYR A 257 -9.85 -3.78 -2.89
CA TYR A 257 -10.07 -4.20 -4.27
C TYR A 257 -9.27 -5.45 -4.61
N TYR A 258 -7.96 -5.44 -4.43
CA TYR A 258 -7.13 -6.53 -4.92
C TYR A 258 -7.13 -7.73 -3.98
N ILE A 259 -6.99 -7.50 -2.67
CA ILE A 259 -7.02 -8.59 -1.69
C ILE A 259 -8.46 -9.02 -1.41
N GLN A 260 -9.32 -8.12 -0.93
CA GLN A 260 -10.65 -8.51 -0.43
C GLN A 260 -11.61 -8.93 -1.55
N LYS A 261 -11.64 -8.22 -2.69
CA LYS A 261 -12.55 -8.58 -3.77
C LYS A 261 -11.99 -9.66 -4.70
N HIS A 262 -10.67 -9.68 -4.91
CA HIS A 262 -10.05 -10.44 -6.00
C HIS A 262 -9.04 -11.50 -5.56
N ASP A 263 -8.91 -11.74 -4.26
CA ASP A 263 -8.06 -12.80 -3.70
C ASP A 263 -6.60 -12.73 -4.14
N VAL A 264 -6.09 -11.55 -4.49
CA VAL A 264 -4.69 -11.35 -4.89
C VAL A 264 -3.79 -11.52 -3.68
N VAL A 265 -2.91 -12.52 -3.72
CA VAL A 265 -1.94 -12.80 -2.65
C VAL A 265 -0.80 -11.78 -2.72
N PRO A 266 -0.49 -11.05 -1.64
CA PRO A 266 0.62 -10.10 -1.58
C PRO A 266 2.01 -10.76 -1.68
N SER A 267 3.04 -10.00 -2.04
CA SER A 267 4.39 -10.55 -2.19
C SER A 267 4.93 -10.98 -0.83
N LYS A 268 5.89 -11.92 -0.80
CA LYS A 268 6.52 -12.38 0.45
C LYS A 268 7.14 -11.23 1.24
N ARG A 269 7.70 -10.23 0.56
CA ARG A 269 8.28 -9.02 1.17
C ARG A 269 7.21 -8.14 1.81
N PHE A 270 6.14 -7.83 1.07
CA PHE A 270 5.05 -7.01 1.59
C PHE A 270 4.32 -7.69 2.76
N LYS A 271 4.17 -9.03 2.71
CA LYS A 271 3.64 -9.82 3.84
C LYS A 271 4.44 -9.60 5.12
N ARG A 272 5.76 -9.79 5.04
CA ARG A 272 6.68 -9.57 6.17
C ARG A 272 6.61 -8.14 6.71
N PHE A 273 6.50 -7.15 5.83
CA PHE A 273 6.36 -5.75 6.24
C PHE A 273 5.09 -5.54 7.07
N VAL A 274 3.92 -5.94 6.57
CA VAL A 274 2.65 -5.77 7.29
C VAL A 274 2.63 -6.55 8.60
N GLU A 275 3.15 -7.78 8.60
CA GLU A 275 3.25 -8.63 9.79
C GLU A 275 4.16 -8.03 10.87
N ALA A 276 5.26 -7.39 10.47
CA ALA A 276 6.20 -6.75 11.38
C ALA A 276 5.79 -5.33 11.80
N PHE A 277 4.85 -4.69 11.09
CA PHE A 277 4.46 -3.31 11.34
C PHE A 277 3.73 -3.15 12.68
N ASP A 278 4.29 -2.35 13.59
CA ASP A 278 3.68 -2.05 14.89
C ASP A 278 2.63 -0.95 14.76
N VAL A 279 1.37 -1.38 14.56
CA VAL A 279 0.22 -0.48 14.38
C VAL A 279 -0.05 0.36 15.64
N GLU A 280 0.18 -0.19 16.84
CA GLU A 280 -0.09 0.51 18.08
C GLU A 280 0.95 1.59 18.36
N ALA A 281 2.24 1.30 18.12
CA ALA A 281 3.29 2.30 18.18
C ALA A 281 3.07 3.43 17.17
N PHE A 282 2.66 3.10 15.94
CA PHE A 282 2.34 4.10 14.92
C PHE A 282 1.15 4.97 15.35
N ARG A 283 0.06 4.38 15.84
CA ARG A 283 -1.11 5.12 16.35
C ARG A 283 -0.76 6.02 17.54
N ALA A 284 0.05 5.53 18.47
CA ALA A 284 0.54 6.33 19.60
C ALA A 284 1.39 7.52 19.14
N ALA A 285 2.25 7.30 18.14
CA ALA A 285 3.05 8.36 17.54
C ALA A 285 2.19 9.43 16.86
N VAL A 286 1.16 9.04 16.09
CA VAL A 286 0.21 9.99 15.49
C VAL A 286 -0.46 10.85 16.57
N ARG A 287 -1.02 10.23 17.63
CA ARG A 287 -1.65 10.98 18.73
C ARG A 287 -0.72 11.96 19.43
N LYS A 288 0.55 11.55 19.66
CA LYS A 288 1.58 12.43 20.24
C LYS A 288 1.83 13.66 19.37
N LEU A 289 1.77 13.51 18.04
CA LEU A 289 2.05 14.57 17.09
C LEU A 289 0.85 15.50 16.86
N SER A 290 -0.38 14.95 16.88
CA SER A 290 -1.60 15.73 16.74
C SER A 290 -1.89 16.64 17.95
N HIS A 291 -1.37 16.29 19.13
CA HIS A 291 -1.59 17.03 20.38
C HIS A 291 -0.27 17.26 21.15
N PRO A 292 0.59 18.19 20.71
CA PRO A 292 1.93 18.38 21.28
C PRO A 292 1.96 19.01 22.69
N GLU A 293 0.81 19.36 23.27
CA GLU A 293 0.71 20.08 24.56
C GLU A 293 0.53 19.17 25.79
N ASN A 294 0.55 17.84 25.62
CA ASN A 294 0.55 16.85 26.71
C ASN A 294 1.83 16.00 26.69
#